data_AF-A0A0A1XB87-F1
#
_entry.id   AF-A0A0A1XB87-F1
#
_cell.length_a   1.000
_cell.length_b   1.000
_cell.length_c   1.000
_cell.angle_alpha   90.00
_cell.angle_beta   90.00
_cell.angle_gamma   90.00
#
_symmetry.space_group_name_H-M   'P 1'
#
loop_
_entity.id
_entity.type
_entity.pdbx_description
1 polymer ?
#
loop_
_entity_poly.entity_id
_entity_poly.type
_entity_poly.pdbx_seq_one_letter_code
_entity_poly.pdbx_strand_id
1 'polypeptide(L)'
;MRTFLSLALLSVLGASLALPVDPPMEDPELNPLLRVSQRNGVRDSDRRWPNATVYFKFGKGFGNDRKTFIKGAMKSLEDVSCVRFLEACDDQPYFVNITGSSGICNCSIGFEKGITSCNIPGTITSYCYTLGRIQHELFHVLGFYHLQQSYNRDDYVRIVYENIHPGLKNSFTKFSKDLVDDFGVEYDYGSIMHSPPSAYAKNSKDTIVPLQKIPKGLMGQREVLQQSDIIKLNRMYNCGMD
;
A
#
# COMPACT_ATOMS: atom_id res chain seq x y z
N MET A 1 6.71 -10.69 73.14
CA MET A 1 6.13 -11.34 71.94
C MET A 1 6.65 -10.61 70.71
N ARG A 2 7.57 -11.24 69.96
CA ARG A 2 8.09 -10.71 68.68
C ARG A 2 7.28 -11.35 67.55
N THR A 3 6.53 -10.58 66.79
CA THR A 3 5.83 -11.02 65.59
C THR A 3 6.73 -10.79 64.38
N PHE A 4 7.11 -11.88 63.70
CA PHE A 4 7.81 -11.86 62.42
C PHE A 4 6.76 -11.67 61.30
N LEU A 5 6.86 -10.59 60.53
CA LEU A 5 6.17 -10.48 59.23
C LEU A 5 7.10 -11.04 58.14
N SER A 6 6.72 -12.18 57.57
CA SER A 6 7.36 -12.74 56.38
C SER A 6 6.86 -12.02 55.12
N LEU A 7 7.74 -11.31 54.42
CA LEU A 7 7.48 -10.83 53.06
C LEU A 7 7.72 -11.99 52.07
N ALA A 8 6.66 -12.45 51.41
CA ALA A 8 6.77 -13.33 50.25
C ALA A 8 7.01 -12.49 48.98
N LEU A 9 8.18 -12.62 48.37
CA LEU A 9 8.44 -12.11 47.01
C LEU A 9 7.73 -13.03 46.01
N LEU A 10 6.69 -12.53 45.33
CA LEU A 10 6.19 -13.14 44.09
C LEU A 10 7.08 -12.71 42.92
N SER A 11 7.84 -13.65 42.37
CA SER A 11 8.50 -13.50 41.08
C SER A 11 7.48 -13.69 39.96
N VAL A 12 7.19 -12.61 39.23
CA VAL A 12 6.41 -12.68 37.98
C VAL A 12 7.34 -13.14 36.87
N LEU A 13 7.26 -14.42 36.51
CA LEU A 13 7.84 -14.96 35.28
C LEU A 13 7.07 -14.36 34.10
N GLY A 14 7.64 -13.33 33.48
CA GLY A 14 7.14 -12.77 32.22
C GLY A 14 7.32 -13.78 31.09
N ALA A 15 6.27 -14.53 30.77
CA ALA A 15 6.20 -15.26 29.51
C ALA A 15 6.05 -14.23 28.38
N SER A 16 7.14 -14.00 27.65
CA SER A 16 7.10 -13.22 26.41
C SER A 16 6.37 -14.06 25.36
N LEU A 17 5.06 -13.85 25.26
CA LEU A 17 4.26 -14.37 24.16
C LEU A 17 4.71 -13.65 22.89
N ALA A 18 5.56 -14.31 22.10
CA ALA A 18 5.83 -13.90 20.74
C ALA A 18 4.49 -13.79 20.00
N LEU A 19 4.24 -12.63 19.39
CA LEU A 19 3.06 -12.40 18.58
C LEU A 19 3.00 -13.44 17.45
N PRO A 20 1.80 -13.93 17.08
CA PRO A 20 1.66 -14.81 15.94
C PRO A 20 2.24 -14.13 14.70
N VAL A 21 3.10 -14.85 13.98
CA VAL A 21 3.58 -14.42 12.66
C VAL A 21 2.37 -14.48 11.73
N ASP A 22 1.95 -13.33 11.21
CA ASP A 22 0.88 -13.26 10.22
C ASP A 22 1.19 -14.19 9.04
N PRO A 23 0.17 -14.83 8.44
CA PRO A 23 0.38 -15.70 7.29
C PRO A 23 1.08 -14.94 6.14
N PRO A 24 1.81 -15.66 5.28
CA PRO A 24 2.60 -15.06 4.22
C PRO A 24 1.71 -14.17 3.34
N MET A 25 2.07 -12.89 3.23
CA MET A 25 1.38 -11.90 2.39
C MET A 25 1.47 -12.34 0.92
N GLU A 26 0.40 -12.89 0.36
CA GLU A 26 0.28 -13.09 -1.09
C GLU A 26 0.29 -11.72 -1.76
N ASP A 27 1.20 -11.53 -2.71
CA ASP A 27 1.31 -10.30 -3.49
C ASP A 27 0.50 -10.47 -4.80
N PRO A 28 -0.66 -9.80 -4.93
CA PRO A 28 -1.51 -9.92 -6.10
C PRO A 28 -0.92 -9.27 -7.37
N GLU A 29 0.24 -8.61 -7.29
CA GLU A 29 0.78 -7.74 -8.34
C GLU A 29 1.72 -8.44 -9.35
N LEU A 30 1.78 -9.78 -9.33
CA LEU A 30 2.83 -10.55 -9.96
C LEU A 30 2.55 -10.97 -11.42
N ASN A 31 3.20 -10.29 -12.38
CA ASN A 31 3.26 -10.72 -13.79
C ASN A 31 4.74 -10.81 -14.28
N PRO A 32 5.23 -11.92 -14.88
CA PRO A 32 6.66 -12.27 -14.86
C PRO A 32 7.54 -11.75 -16.01
N LEU A 33 7.10 -10.81 -16.85
CA LEU A 33 7.82 -10.51 -18.10
C LEU A 33 8.39 -9.08 -18.20
N LEU A 34 9.74 -9.06 -18.31
CA LEU A 34 10.59 -8.09 -19.04
C LEU A 34 11.04 -6.81 -18.31
N ARG A 35 12.20 -6.27 -18.75
CA ARG A 35 13.18 -5.45 -17.98
C ARG A 35 13.40 -4.02 -18.53
N VAL A 36 13.84 -3.13 -17.60
CA VAL A 36 14.63 -1.85 -17.69
C VAL A 36 13.83 -0.53 -17.56
N SER A 37 13.98 0.32 -16.51
CA SER A 37 13.73 1.80 -16.17
C SER A 37 12.75 2.35 -15.02
N GLN A 38 12.99 3.58 -14.42
CA GLN A 38 13.14 4.13 -12.96
C GLN A 38 11.90 4.19 -12.04
N ARG A 39 10.91 3.30 -12.12
CA ARG A 39 9.55 3.85 -11.99
C ARG A 39 8.51 2.93 -11.30
N ASN A 40 7.42 3.47 -10.74
CA ASN A 40 6.32 2.67 -10.14
C ASN A 40 4.89 3.10 -10.51
N GLY A 41 4.66 4.23 -11.20
CA GLY A 41 3.33 4.56 -11.73
C GLY A 41 3.13 3.93 -13.11
N VAL A 42 1.95 3.43 -13.45
CA VAL A 42 1.72 2.78 -14.76
C VAL A 42 1.87 3.80 -15.89
N ARG A 43 2.73 3.48 -16.87
CA ARG A 43 3.02 4.33 -18.02
C ARG A 43 1.90 4.34 -19.05
N ASP A 44 1.31 3.17 -19.29
CA ASP A 44 0.23 2.95 -20.25
C ASP A 44 -0.98 3.87 -19.95
N SER A 45 -1.30 4.76 -20.89
CA SER A 45 -2.45 5.66 -20.75
C SER A 45 -3.77 4.92 -20.72
N ASP A 46 -3.85 3.73 -21.33
CA ASP A 46 -5.06 2.90 -21.32
C ASP A 46 -5.32 2.26 -19.95
N ARG A 47 -4.36 2.34 -19.04
CA ARG A 47 -4.48 1.94 -17.63
C ARG A 47 -4.76 3.13 -16.70
N ARG A 48 -4.95 4.34 -17.24
CA ARG A 48 -5.40 5.50 -16.47
C ARG A 48 -6.91 5.60 -16.50
N TRP A 49 -7.48 6.06 -15.40
CA TRP A 49 -8.92 6.29 -15.34
C TRP A 49 -9.33 7.40 -16.32
N PRO A 50 -10.33 7.16 -17.18
CA PRO A 50 -10.84 8.18 -18.10
C PRO A 50 -11.26 9.44 -17.34
N ASN A 51 -10.86 10.61 -17.84
CA ASN A 51 -11.13 11.92 -17.22
C ASN A 51 -10.71 12.01 -15.74
N ALA A 52 -9.66 11.28 -15.34
CA ALA A 52 -9.21 11.18 -13.95
C ALA A 52 -10.33 10.77 -12.97
N THR A 53 -11.37 10.08 -13.45
CA THR A 53 -12.56 9.74 -12.66
C THR A 53 -12.59 8.26 -12.34
N VAL A 54 -12.40 7.94 -11.07
CA VAL A 54 -12.57 6.59 -10.54
C VAL A 54 -14.02 6.38 -10.17
N TYR A 55 -14.69 5.50 -10.90
CA TYR A 55 -16.01 5.03 -10.51
C TYR A 55 -15.89 3.92 -9.48
N PHE A 56 -16.70 3.93 -8.42
CA PHE A 56 -16.68 2.89 -7.40
C PHE A 56 -18.09 2.48 -6.94
N LYS A 57 -18.22 1.26 -6.41
CA LYS A 57 -19.40 0.82 -5.65
C LYS A 57 -18.97 0.16 -4.36
N PHE A 58 -19.72 0.37 -3.28
CA PHE A 58 -19.56 -0.45 -2.08
C PHE A 58 -20.32 -1.76 -2.24
N GLY A 59 -19.62 -2.86 -1.99
CA GLY A 59 -20.23 -4.18 -1.87
C GLY A 59 -21.23 -4.25 -0.72
N LYS A 60 -22.03 -5.32 -0.72
CA LYS A 60 -23.02 -5.57 0.33
C LYS A 60 -22.33 -5.68 1.70
N GLY A 61 -23.02 -5.23 2.75
CA GLY A 61 -22.57 -5.39 4.13
C GLY A 61 -21.60 -4.31 4.64
N PHE A 62 -21.33 -3.26 3.86
CA PHE A 62 -20.60 -2.08 4.36
C PHE A 62 -21.47 -1.20 5.27
N GLY A 63 -20.99 -0.97 6.50
CA GLY A 63 -21.59 -0.02 7.44
C GLY A 63 -21.33 1.42 7.03
N ASN A 64 -22.22 2.34 7.41
CA ASN A 64 -22.11 3.77 7.06
C ASN A 64 -20.84 4.43 7.62
N ASP A 65 -20.36 3.98 8.77
CA ASP A 65 -19.10 4.40 9.38
C ASP A 65 -17.91 4.13 8.47
N ARG A 66 -17.79 2.88 7.98
CA ARG A 66 -16.72 2.45 7.08
C ARG A 66 -16.80 3.14 5.73
N LYS A 67 -18.01 3.30 5.18
CA LYS A 67 -18.24 4.06 3.93
C LYS A 67 -17.78 5.51 4.08
N THR A 68 -18.19 6.17 5.16
CA THR A 68 -17.82 7.56 5.45
C THR A 68 -16.30 7.71 5.55
N PHE A 69 -15.62 6.79 6.21
CA PHE A 69 -14.17 6.83 6.36
C PHE A 69 -13.44 6.65 5.02
N ILE A 70 -13.86 5.68 4.19
CA ILE A 70 -13.30 5.47 2.85
C ILE A 70 -13.57 6.70 1.96
N LYS A 71 -14.77 7.26 1.98
CA LYS A 71 -15.10 8.50 1.25
C LYS A 71 -14.26 9.69 1.75
N GLY A 72 -13.93 9.76 3.04
CA GLY A 72 -13.01 10.76 3.58
C GLY A 72 -11.58 10.63 3.03
N ALA A 73 -11.07 9.40 2.91
CA ALA A 73 -9.78 9.15 2.28
C ALA A 73 -9.79 9.50 0.78
N MET A 74 -10.85 9.14 0.05
CA MET A 74 -11.06 9.57 -1.34
C MET A 74 -11.01 11.10 -1.44
N LYS A 75 -11.80 11.79 -0.60
CA LYS A 75 -11.86 13.26 -0.58
C LYS A 75 -10.48 13.90 -0.35
N SER A 76 -9.66 13.32 0.54
CA SER A 76 -8.30 13.83 0.78
C SER A 76 -7.39 13.78 -0.46
N LEU A 77 -7.61 12.83 -1.38
CA LEU A 77 -6.89 12.76 -2.66
C LEU A 77 -7.45 13.76 -3.67
N GLU A 78 -8.77 13.97 -3.68
CA GLU A 78 -9.42 14.99 -4.51
C GLU A 78 -9.00 16.41 -4.14
N ASP A 79 -8.69 16.67 -2.86
CA ASP A 79 -8.25 17.98 -2.37
C ASP A 79 -6.84 18.37 -2.84
N VAL A 80 -6.02 17.39 -3.18
CA VAL A 80 -4.62 17.60 -3.61
C VAL A 80 -4.38 17.24 -5.07
N SER A 81 -5.44 16.91 -5.83
CA SER A 81 -5.34 16.53 -7.24
C SER A 81 -6.60 16.80 -8.06
N CYS A 82 -6.52 16.56 -9.37
CA CYS A 82 -7.65 16.59 -10.28
C CYS A 82 -8.46 15.28 -10.32
N VAL A 83 -7.99 14.22 -9.64
CA VAL A 83 -8.70 12.93 -9.58
C VAL A 83 -10.03 13.09 -8.86
N ARG A 84 -11.06 12.38 -9.34
CA ARG A 84 -12.40 12.36 -8.73
C ARG A 84 -12.86 10.94 -8.46
N PHE A 85 -13.54 10.74 -7.34
CA PHE A 85 -14.16 9.47 -6.98
C PHE A 85 -15.68 9.61 -7.04
N LEU A 86 -16.31 8.91 -7.97
CA LEU A 86 -17.77 8.96 -8.16
C LEU A 86 -18.38 7.60 -7.86
N GLU A 87 -19.46 7.60 -7.08
CA GLU A 87 -20.24 6.39 -6.86
C GLU A 87 -20.94 6.02 -8.18
N ALA A 88 -20.68 4.82 -8.68
CA ALA A 88 -21.10 4.39 -9.99
C ALA A 88 -22.62 4.18 -10.05
N CYS A 89 -23.24 4.60 -11.15
CA CYS A 89 -24.63 4.27 -11.47
C CYS A 89 -24.76 2.81 -11.94
N ASP A 90 -25.98 2.32 -12.14
CA ASP A 90 -26.23 0.93 -12.53
C ASP A 90 -25.78 0.58 -13.95
N ASP A 91 -25.70 1.56 -14.84
CA ASP A 91 -25.27 1.45 -16.23
C ASP A 91 -23.76 1.67 -16.42
N GLN A 92 -23.03 2.07 -15.38
CA GLN A 92 -21.59 2.31 -15.45
C GLN A 92 -20.83 0.99 -15.75
N PRO A 93 -20.17 0.85 -16.92
CA PRO A 93 -19.62 -0.44 -17.37
C PRO A 93 -18.32 -0.84 -16.67
N TYR A 94 -17.65 0.11 -16.01
CA TYR A 94 -16.41 -0.11 -15.30
C TYR A 94 -16.40 0.64 -13.97
N PHE A 95 -16.02 -0.03 -12.89
CA PHE A 95 -15.91 0.56 -11.57
C PHE A 95 -15.08 -0.33 -10.65
N VAL A 96 -14.57 0.27 -9.57
CA VAL A 96 -13.95 -0.45 -8.47
C VAL A 96 -15.03 -0.98 -7.52
N ASN A 97 -15.15 -2.28 -7.41
CA ASN A 97 -16.00 -2.93 -6.41
C ASN A 97 -15.27 -3.01 -5.07
N ILE A 98 -15.68 -2.16 -4.12
CA ILE A 98 -15.08 -2.08 -2.79
C ILE A 98 -15.73 -3.12 -1.88
N THR A 99 -14.97 -4.14 -1.47
CA THR A 99 -15.43 -5.26 -0.64
C THR A 99 -14.84 -5.21 0.77
N GLY A 100 -15.46 -5.93 1.70
CA GLY A 100 -15.01 -6.05 3.10
C GLY A 100 -14.78 -7.51 3.50
N SER A 101 -14.40 -8.34 2.54
CA SER A 101 -14.20 -9.78 2.70
C SER A 101 -12.98 -10.05 3.57
N SER A 102 -12.98 -11.13 4.37
CA SER A 102 -11.86 -11.50 5.24
C SER A 102 -10.51 -11.51 4.50
N GLY A 103 -9.43 -11.15 5.21
CA GLY A 103 -8.08 -11.11 4.65
C GLY A 103 -7.39 -9.78 4.96
N ILE A 104 -6.52 -9.35 4.06
CA ILE A 104 -5.79 -8.08 4.13
C ILE A 104 -6.42 -7.01 3.23
N CYS A 105 -6.05 -5.74 3.44
CA CYS A 105 -6.33 -4.72 2.44
C CYS A 105 -5.51 -4.98 1.18
N ASN A 106 -6.16 -4.88 0.02
CA ASN A 106 -5.53 -4.96 -1.30
C ASN A 106 -6.48 -4.38 -2.34
N CYS A 107 -5.95 -3.70 -3.35
CA CYS A 107 -6.75 -3.20 -4.48
C CYS A 107 -6.06 -3.44 -5.82
N SER A 108 -6.87 -3.63 -6.85
CA SER A 108 -6.39 -3.78 -8.23
C SER A 108 -5.66 -2.52 -8.70
N ILE A 109 -4.69 -2.69 -9.59
CA ILE A 109 -3.83 -1.60 -10.03
C ILE A 109 -4.38 -0.92 -11.28
N GLY A 110 -4.62 0.38 -11.19
CA GLY A 110 -5.04 1.20 -12.33
C GLY A 110 -6.42 0.85 -12.87
N PHE A 111 -6.72 1.44 -14.03
CA PHE A 111 -7.96 1.23 -14.76
C PHE A 111 -7.94 -0.06 -15.57
N GLU A 112 -9.08 -0.73 -15.62
CA GLU A 112 -9.37 -1.83 -16.55
C GLU A 112 -10.79 -1.66 -17.12
N LYS A 113 -11.00 -2.13 -18.35
CA LYS A 113 -12.31 -2.10 -19.01
C LYS A 113 -13.21 -3.18 -18.40
N GLY A 114 -13.73 -2.91 -17.19
CA GLY A 114 -14.61 -3.80 -16.45
C GLY A 114 -14.66 -3.48 -14.95
N ILE A 115 -15.08 -4.45 -14.15
CA ILE A 115 -15.17 -4.33 -12.69
C ILE A 115 -13.86 -4.84 -12.07
N THR A 116 -13.16 -3.97 -11.36
CA THR A 116 -11.96 -4.34 -10.58
C THR A 116 -12.29 -4.45 -9.10
N SER A 117 -11.43 -5.08 -8.31
CA SER A 117 -11.67 -5.30 -6.88
C SER A 117 -10.81 -4.39 -6.00
N CYS A 118 -11.36 -4.02 -4.85
CA CYS A 118 -10.64 -3.33 -3.78
C CYS A 118 -11.17 -3.80 -2.42
N ASN A 119 -10.41 -4.62 -1.71
CA ASN A 119 -10.84 -5.21 -0.46
C ASN A 119 -10.32 -4.38 0.73
N ILE A 120 -11.22 -3.90 1.60
CA ILE A 120 -10.93 -3.16 2.83
C ILE A 120 -11.62 -3.87 4.02
N PRO A 121 -11.01 -4.95 4.55
CA PRO A 121 -11.62 -5.83 5.54
C PRO A 121 -11.73 -5.24 6.94
N GLY A 122 -12.67 -5.78 7.72
CA GLY A 122 -12.78 -5.55 9.16
C GLY A 122 -13.71 -4.39 9.54
N THR A 123 -13.55 -3.93 10.77
CA THR A 123 -14.28 -2.82 11.40
C THR A 123 -13.48 -1.52 11.31
N ILE A 124 -14.09 -0.38 11.66
CA ILE A 124 -13.41 0.93 11.65
C ILE A 124 -12.14 1.00 12.53
N THR A 125 -11.97 0.07 13.47
CA THR A 125 -10.79 -0.03 14.34
C THR A 125 -9.76 -1.06 13.86
N SER A 126 -10.02 -1.73 12.73
CA SER A 126 -9.14 -2.75 12.17
C SER A 126 -7.94 -2.13 11.45
N TYR A 127 -6.90 -2.94 11.26
CA TYR A 127 -5.64 -2.55 10.64
C TYR A 127 -5.78 -1.69 9.37
N CYS A 128 -6.72 -2.03 8.49
CA CYS A 128 -6.91 -1.35 7.21
C CYS A 128 -7.49 0.06 7.33
N TYR A 129 -8.15 0.40 8.44
CA TYR A 129 -8.87 1.65 8.64
C TYR A 129 -8.00 2.73 9.27
N THR A 130 -6.90 3.05 8.59
CA THR A 130 -6.15 4.30 8.80
C THR A 130 -6.15 5.10 7.51
N LEU A 131 -6.08 6.43 7.61
CA LEU A 131 -6.09 7.30 6.44
C LEU A 131 -5.00 6.90 5.43
N GLY A 132 -3.76 6.76 5.89
CA GLY A 132 -2.64 6.41 5.01
C GLY A 132 -2.73 5.00 4.40
N ARG A 133 -3.38 4.03 5.06
CA ARG A 133 -3.58 2.70 4.46
C ARG A 133 -4.63 2.72 3.37
N ILE A 134 -5.75 3.40 3.58
CA ILE A 134 -6.74 3.53 2.51
C ILE A 134 -6.18 4.37 1.36
N GLN A 135 -5.40 5.42 1.64
CA GLN A 135 -4.70 6.17 0.60
C GLN A 135 -3.72 5.28 -0.18
N HIS A 136 -2.95 4.41 0.46
CA HIS A 136 -2.09 3.42 -0.21
C HIS A 136 -2.89 2.55 -1.19
N GLU A 137 -4.00 1.98 -0.74
CA GLU A 137 -4.89 1.17 -1.58
C GLU A 137 -5.51 1.97 -2.74
N LEU A 138 -5.88 3.23 -2.50
CA LEU A 138 -6.39 4.12 -3.55
C LEU A 138 -5.28 4.52 -4.55
N PHE A 139 -4.01 4.62 -4.13
CA PHE A 139 -2.89 4.80 -5.05
C PHE A 139 -2.72 3.58 -5.97
N HIS A 140 -2.92 2.36 -5.46
CA HIS A 140 -3.00 1.17 -6.33
C HIS A 140 -4.10 1.34 -7.39
N VAL A 141 -5.33 1.66 -6.96
CA VAL A 141 -6.46 1.93 -7.88
C VAL A 141 -6.12 2.99 -8.94
N LEU A 142 -5.33 3.99 -8.58
CA LEU A 142 -4.90 5.07 -9.48
C LEU A 142 -3.76 4.68 -10.42
N GLY A 143 -3.17 3.49 -10.23
CA GLY A 143 -2.16 2.92 -11.12
C GLY A 143 -0.74 3.01 -10.58
N PHE A 144 -0.54 3.02 -9.26
CA PHE A 144 0.80 2.96 -8.68
C PHE A 144 1.09 1.57 -8.12
N TYR A 145 2.20 0.97 -8.55
CA TYR A 145 2.82 -0.21 -7.93
C TYR A 145 3.56 0.18 -6.66
N HIS A 146 4.05 -0.80 -5.89
CA HIS A 146 4.93 -0.48 -4.77
C HIS A 146 6.28 0.07 -5.23
N LEU A 147 6.83 0.99 -4.44
CA LEU A 147 8.07 1.68 -4.80
C LEU A 147 9.30 0.76 -4.82
N GLN A 148 9.34 -0.30 -4.00
CA GLN A 148 10.43 -1.28 -4.01
C GLN A 148 10.49 -2.17 -5.26
N GLN A 149 9.44 -2.12 -6.10
CA GLN A 149 9.38 -2.81 -7.40
C GLN A 149 9.82 -1.90 -8.55
N SER A 150 10.21 -0.65 -8.27
CA SER A 150 10.83 0.22 -9.28
C SER A 150 12.14 -0.39 -9.80
N TYR A 151 12.47 -0.23 -11.08
CA TYR A 151 13.66 -0.91 -11.62
C TYR A 151 14.99 -0.45 -10.99
N ASN A 152 15.05 0.79 -10.49
CA ASN A 152 16.22 1.44 -9.93
C ASN A 152 16.22 1.40 -8.43
N ARG A 153 15.29 0.67 -7.82
CA ARG A 153 15.32 0.46 -6.39
C ARG A 153 16.70 0.00 -5.92
N ASP A 154 17.48 -0.72 -6.74
CA ASP A 154 18.84 -1.15 -6.40
C ASP A 154 19.86 0.01 -6.25
N ASP A 155 19.56 1.22 -6.72
CA ASP A 155 20.34 2.43 -6.46
C ASP A 155 20.05 3.02 -5.07
N TYR A 156 18.98 2.58 -4.41
CA TYR A 156 18.45 3.15 -3.16
C TYR A 156 18.35 2.13 -2.02
N VAL A 157 18.00 0.89 -2.33
CA VAL A 157 17.80 -0.21 -1.38
C VAL A 157 18.41 -1.50 -1.91
N ARG A 158 18.93 -2.31 -1.00
CA ARG A 158 19.36 -3.68 -1.25
C ARG A 158 18.28 -4.65 -0.78
N ILE A 159 17.91 -5.59 -1.63
CA ILE A 159 17.02 -6.70 -1.27
C ILE A 159 17.83 -7.87 -0.74
N VAL A 160 17.47 -8.33 0.46
CA VAL A 160 18.12 -9.41 1.21
C VAL A 160 17.36 -10.71 0.95
N TYR A 161 17.58 -11.29 -0.24
CA TYR A 161 16.79 -12.44 -0.75
C TYR A 161 16.82 -13.67 0.18
N GLU A 162 17.87 -13.82 0.97
CA GLU A 162 18.03 -14.87 1.98
C GLU A 162 17.03 -14.74 3.14
N ASN A 163 16.48 -13.56 3.39
CA ASN A 163 15.48 -13.32 4.45
C ASN A 163 14.03 -13.44 3.94
N ILE A 164 13.80 -13.53 2.62
CA ILE A 164 12.45 -13.57 2.05
C ILE A 164 11.85 -14.98 2.16
N HIS A 165 10.54 -15.06 2.41
CA HIS A 165 9.79 -16.31 2.30
C HIS A 165 9.90 -16.89 0.87
N PRO A 166 10.27 -18.17 0.68
CA PRO A 166 10.57 -18.72 -0.65
C PRO A 166 9.48 -18.48 -1.71
N GLY A 167 8.20 -18.56 -1.33
CA GLY A 167 7.06 -18.31 -2.22
C GLY A 167 6.80 -16.84 -2.57
N LEU A 168 7.48 -15.88 -1.92
CA LEU A 168 7.21 -14.44 -2.00
C LEU A 168 8.37 -13.64 -2.57
N LYS A 169 9.42 -14.29 -3.08
CA LYS A 169 10.56 -13.61 -3.74
C LYS A 169 10.13 -12.75 -4.92
N ASN A 170 9.08 -13.21 -5.57
CA ASN A 170 8.46 -12.60 -6.73
C ASN A 170 7.90 -11.20 -6.41
N SER A 171 7.54 -10.89 -5.16
CA SER A 171 7.09 -9.57 -4.72
C SER A 171 8.15 -8.46 -4.82
N PHE A 172 9.40 -8.85 -5.03
CA PHE A 172 10.52 -7.93 -5.26
C PHE A 172 10.97 -7.90 -6.72
N THR A 173 10.17 -8.49 -7.63
CA THR A 173 10.38 -8.39 -9.07
C THR A 173 10.28 -6.94 -9.48
N LYS A 174 11.25 -6.49 -10.26
CA LYS A 174 11.32 -5.11 -10.73
C LYS A 174 10.52 -4.96 -12.03
N PHE A 175 9.74 -3.89 -12.15
CA PHE A 175 9.05 -3.55 -13.39
C PHE A 175 10.00 -2.92 -14.43
N SER A 176 9.65 -3.05 -15.72
CA SER A 176 10.34 -2.38 -16.85
C SER A 176 9.91 -0.92 -17.00
N LYS A 177 10.77 -0.04 -17.53
CA LYS A 177 10.49 1.37 -17.94
C LYS A 177 9.35 1.50 -18.90
N ASP A 178 9.15 0.45 -19.68
CA ASP A 178 8.13 0.46 -20.71
C ASP A 178 6.76 0.37 -20.02
N LEU A 179 6.70 -0.16 -18.80
CA LEU A 179 5.49 -0.34 -18.00
C LEU A 179 5.29 0.76 -16.95
N VAL A 180 6.37 1.36 -16.44
CA VAL A 180 6.29 2.29 -15.32
C VAL A 180 6.95 3.65 -15.57
N ASP A 181 6.33 4.73 -15.06
CA ASP A 181 6.83 6.11 -15.03
C ASP A 181 7.12 6.69 -13.58
N ASP A 182 8.13 7.56 -13.40
CA ASP A 182 8.49 8.30 -12.17
C ASP A 182 7.97 9.73 -12.26
N PHE A 183 7.54 10.13 -13.45
CA PHE A 183 7.09 11.46 -13.78
C PHE A 183 8.10 12.54 -13.35
N GLY A 184 9.40 12.26 -13.36
CA GLY A 184 10.47 13.18 -12.95
C GLY A 184 10.56 13.45 -11.44
N VAL A 185 10.16 12.48 -10.61
CA VAL A 185 10.21 12.57 -9.13
C VAL A 185 11.18 11.55 -8.57
N GLU A 186 12.07 11.99 -7.68
CA GLU A 186 13.10 11.15 -7.05
C GLU A 186 12.52 10.04 -6.16
N TYR A 187 13.37 9.08 -5.78
CA TYR A 187 13.01 7.99 -4.90
C TYR A 187 12.80 8.50 -3.47
N ASP A 188 11.59 8.34 -2.95
CA ASP A 188 11.26 8.71 -1.59
C ASP A 188 11.06 7.46 -0.71
N TYR A 189 11.97 7.24 0.22
CA TYR A 189 11.89 6.17 1.21
C TYR A 189 10.65 6.27 2.09
N GLY A 190 10.12 7.49 2.28
CA GLY A 190 8.92 7.78 3.04
C GLY A 190 7.62 7.67 2.23
N SER A 191 7.69 7.40 0.92
CA SER A 191 6.50 7.27 0.07
C SER A 191 5.47 6.32 0.69
N ILE A 192 4.19 6.68 0.62
CA ILE A 192 3.10 5.80 1.08
C ILE A 192 3.13 4.44 0.34
N MET A 193 3.72 4.39 -0.85
CA MET A 193 3.85 3.19 -1.68
C MET A 193 5.10 2.36 -1.37
N HIS A 194 5.95 2.77 -0.41
CA HIS A 194 7.13 2.00 -0.04
C HIS A 194 6.77 0.90 0.97
N SER A 195 7.28 -0.33 0.76
CA SER A 195 7.15 -1.43 1.72
C SER A 195 7.98 -1.21 2.99
N PRO A 196 7.58 -1.75 4.15
CA PRO A 196 8.40 -1.75 5.35
C PRO A 196 9.67 -2.60 5.18
N PRO A 197 10.74 -2.36 5.99
CA PRO A 197 11.99 -3.11 5.93
C PRO A 197 11.82 -4.64 6.00
N SER A 198 10.83 -5.13 6.74
CA SER A 198 10.56 -6.54 6.99
C SER A 198 9.55 -7.18 6.04
N ALA A 199 9.16 -6.50 4.96
CA ALA A 199 8.13 -7.00 4.05
C ALA A 199 8.46 -8.41 3.51
N TYR A 200 7.51 -9.34 3.57
CA TYR A 200 7.65 -10.73 3.09
C TYR A 200 8.79 -11.53 3.75
N ALA A 201 9.27 -11.11 4.92
CA ALA A 201 10.33 -11.81 5.63
C ALA A 201 9.84 -13.17 6.16
N LYS A 202 10.72 -14.19 6.11
CA LYS A 202 10.49 -15.50 6.75
C LYS A 202 10.90 -15.53 8.23
N ASN A 203 11.48 -14.44 8.72
CA ASN A 203 12.03 -14.30 10.05
C ASN A 203 11.98 -12.80 10.47
N SER A 204 12.44 -12.47 11.67
CA SER A 204 12.44 -11.09 12.18
C SER A 204 13.54 -10.20 11.61
N LYS A 205 14.15 -10.54 10.47
CA LYS A 205 15.21 -9.75 9.81
C LYS A 205 14.65 -9.00 8.60
N ASP A 206 15.25 -7.86 8.32
CA ASP A 206 14.86 -7.03 7.18
C ASP A 206 15.13 -7.74 5.84
N THR A 207 14.20 -7.56 4.91
CA THR A 207 14.29 -7.95 3.50
C THR A 207 14.67 -6.76 2.62
N ILE A 208 14.40 -5.53 3.05
CA ILE A 208 14.74 -4.28 2.35
C ILE A 208 15.67 -3.46 3.24
N VAL A 209 16.90 -3.22 2.77
CA VAL A 209 17.91 -2.44 3.50
C VAL A 209 18.26 -1.19 2.70
N PRO A 210 18.12 0.03 3.25
CA PRO A 210 18.46 1.25 2.53
C PRO A 210 19.99 1.35 2.36
N LEU A 211 20.44 1.85 1.21
CA LEU A 211 21.87 2.06 0.92
C LEU A 211 22.44 3.32 1.58
N GLN A 212 21.57 4.23 2.01
CA GLN A 212 21.92 5.41 2.79
C GLN A 212 21.27 5.38 4.17
N LYS A 213 21.80 6.20 5.08
CA LYS A 213 21.23 6.36 6.42
C LYS A 213 19.92 7.14 6.33
N ILE A 214 18.83 6.51 6.76
CA ILE A 214 17.50 7.12 6.84
C ILE A 214 16.96 7.04 8.29
N PRO A 215 16.01 7.90 8.69
CA PRO A 215 15.31 7.77 9.96
C PRO A 215 14.62 6.41 10.11
N LYS A 216 14.65 5.84 11.32
CA LYS A 216 13.92 4.61 11.65
C LYS A 216 12.41 4.87 11.49
N GLY A 217 11.71 3.94 10.86
CA GLY A 217 10.27 4.05 10.61
C GLY A 217 9.88 4.86 9.38
N LEU A 218 10.85 5.42 8.63
CA LEU A 218 10.56 6.14 7.39
C LEU A 218 10.00 5.20 6.31
N MET A 219 10.71 4.10 6.02
CA MET A 219 10.22 3.07 5.08
C MET A 219 9.02 2.31 5.67
N GLY A 220 7.96 2.19 4.89
CA GLY A 220 6.75 1.48 5.30
C GLY A 220 5.79 2.29 6.16
N GLN A 221 6.03 3.60 6.34
CA GLN A 221 5.07 4.47 7.02
C GLN A 221 3.71 4.45 6.31
N ARG A 222 2.62 4.55 7.09
CA ARG A 222 1.23 4.58 6.59
C ARG A 222 0.40 5.67 7.29
N GLU A 223 1.05 6.80 7.53
CA GLU A 223 0.50 7.93 8.28
C GLU A 223 0.11 9.08 7.37
N VAL A 224 0.99 9.45 6.43
CA VAL A 224 0.82 10.65 5.62
C VAL A 224 1.32 10.45 4.19
N LEU A 225 0.66 11.10 3.22
CA LEU A 225 1.18 11.22 1.86
C LEU A 225 2.41 12.12 1.85
N GLN A 226 3.47 11.68 1.18
CA GLN A 226 4.62 12.55 0.94
C GLN A 226 4.33 13.50 -0.22
N GLN A 227 5.02 14.64 -0.24
CA GLN A 227 4.92 15.58 -1.36
C GLN A 227 5.28 14.91 -2.70
N SER A 228 6.20 13.94 -2.69
CA SER A 228 6.54 13.15 -3.87
C SER A 228 5.35 12.33 -4.39
N ASP A 229 4.54 11.76 -3.50
CA ASP A 229 3.36 10.97 -3.86
C ASP A 229 2.34 11.85 -4.58
N ILE A 230 2.09 13.04 -4.02
CA ILE A 230 1.18 14.04 -4.58
C ILE A 230 1.66 14.55 -5.95
N ILE A 231 2.96 14.85 -6.08
CA ILE A 231 3.53 15.32 -7.35
C ILE A 231 3.43 14.21 -8.42
N LYS A 232 3.76 12.96 -8.07
CA LYS A 232 3.63 11.82 -8.99
C LYS A 232 2.19 11.64 -9.46
N LEU A 233 1.23 11.70 -8.54
CA LEU A 233 -0.20 11.61 -8.87
C LEU A 233 -0.62 12.71 -9.84
N ASN A 234 -0.31 13.96 -9.53
CA ASN A 234 -0.70 15.09 -10.36
C ASN A 234 -0.05 15.06 -11.74
N ARG A 235 1.23 14.66 -11.84
CA ARG A 235 1.90 14.53 -13.13
C ARG A 235 1.37 13.34 -13.94
N MET A 236 1.01 12.22 -13.29
CA MET A 236 0.40 11.06 -13.96
C MET A 236 -0.96 11.41 -14.60
N TYR A 237 -1.76 12.21 -13.91
CA TYR A 237 -3.10 12.62 -14.36
C TYR A 237 -3.13 14.01 -15.01
N ASN A 238 -1.97 14.61 -15.31
CA ASN A 238 -1.84 15.93 -15.95
C ASN A 238 -2.64 17.05 -15.27
N CYS A 239 -2.73 17.02 -13.94
CA CYS A 239 -3.52 17.99 -13.19
C CYS A 239 -2.94 19.40 -13.31
N GLY A 240 -3.79 20.40 -13.63
CA GLY A 240 -3.39 21.79 -13.76
C GLY A 240 -2.69 22.15 -15.08
N MET A 241 -2.87 21.34 -16.12
CA MET A 241 -2.41 21.63 -17.49
C MET A 241 -3.54 22.12 -18.42
N ASP A 242 -4.58 22.74 -17.86
CA ASP A 242 -5.67 23.41 -18.60
C ASP A 242 -5.30 24.85 -18.98
#